data_AF-A0AAD6BZK6-F1
#
_entry.id   AF-A0AAD6BZK6-F1
#
_cell.length_a   1.000
_cell.length_b   1.000
_cell.length_c   1.000
_cell.angle_alpha   90.00
_cell.angle_beta   90.00
_cell.angle_gamma   90.00
#
_symmetry.space_group_name_H-M   'P 1'
#
loop_
_entity.id
_entity.type
_entity.pdbx_description
1 polymer ?
#
loop_
_entity_poly.entity_id
_entity_poly.type
_entity_poly.pdbx_seq_one_letter_code
_entity_poly.pdbx_strand_id
1 'polypeptide(L)'
;MTRPSPDEQGLAPSVDTTVSVQDRTAQTKRYVDLYFTHFHSHWPILHRATFSIPDEPPLLLQAVLMIGLWVSEKASARQAAVDLHQKLGLWGREQRQRPLPRPESLSLSSLVRVCLRTNVFYYPSMLERYHDVDSMACIWIGVEEMGRLGLAMYKVCSLRRSGNSDDIEGRLLQLSDLQYPVPDSRLLWDAKSDLELSQLLQLEAGRERLDARDMANWISVCGTVLESGSERWSL
;
A
#
# COMPACT_ATOMS: atom_id res chain seq x y z
N MET A 1 36.97 -66.65 11.37
CA MET A 1 36.63 -65.87 10.16
C MET A 1 35.14 -66.09 9.94
N THR A 2 34.22 -65.13 10.03
CA THR A 2 34.28 -63.70 9.70
C THR A 2 33.10 -63.00 10.42
N ARG A 3 33.31 -61.77 10.88
CA ARG A 3 32.35 -60.90 11.58
C ARG A 3 31.83 -59.86 10.57
N PRO A 4 30.53 -59.52 10.47
CA PRO A 4 30.11 -58.31 9.78
C PRO A 4 30.01 -57.12 10.73
N SER A 5 30.32 -55.94 10.21
CA SER A 5 30.30 -54.60 10.82
C SER A 5 29.40 -53.67 9.99
N PRO A 6 29.05 -52.47 10.50
CA PRO A 6 27.67 -52.04 10.56
C PRO A 6 27.32 -50.84 9.65
N ASP A 7 26.02 -50.57 9.59
CA ASP A 7 25.38 -49.25 9.41
C ASP A 7 25.73 -48.41 8.17
N GLU A 8 24.94 -48.59 7.11
CA GLU A 8 24.60 -47.50 6.18
C GLU A 8 23.26 -46.88 6.60
N GLN A 9 23.29 -45.94 7.54
CA GLN A 9 22.19 -45.00 7.75
C GLN A 9 22.35 -43.82 6.78
N GLY A 10 21.71 -43.95 5.62
CA GLY A 10 21.52 -42.87 4.65
C GLY A 10 20.46 -41.87 5.12
N LEU A 11 20.95 -40.74 5.65
CA LEU A 11 20.36 -39.41 5.79
C LEU A 11 19.00 -39.18 5.09
N ALA A 12 17.91 -39.11 5.86
CA ALA A 12 16.64 -38.51 5.43
C ALA A 12 16.65 -36.99 5.73
N PRO A 13 16.18 -36.12 4.82
CA PRO A 13 16.07 -34.69 5.09
C PRO A 13 14.92 -34.41 6.07
N SER A 14 15.25 -33.59 7.08
CA SER A 14 14.47 -33.21 8.26
C SER A 14 13.04 -32.72 7.98
N VAL A 15 12.06 -33.47 8.51
CA VAL A 15 10.61 -33.16 8.55
C VAL A 15 10.30 -31.87 9.33
N ASP A 16 11.18 -31.44 10.25
CA ASP A 16 10.96 -30.23 11.06
C ASP A 16 11.07 -28.91 10.27
N THR A 17 11.85 -28.87 9.18
CA THR A 17 12.04 -27.62 8.43
C THR A 17 10.86 -27.32 7.51
N THR A 18 10.24 -28.37 6.94
CA THR A 18 9.14 -28.22 5.98
C THR A 18 7.83 -27.81 6.66
N VAL A 19 7.54 -28.36 7.84
CA VAL A 19 6.35 -28.01 8.64
C VAL A 19 6.41 -26.56 9.12
N SER A 20 7.59 -26.09 9.56
CA SER A 20 7.79 -24.71 10.02
C SER A 20 7.59 -23.67 8.91
N VAL A 21 8.07 -23.96 7.70
CA VAL A 21 7.91 -23.06 6.54
C VAL A 21 6.45 -22.98 6.10
N GLN A 22 5.74 -24.10 6.10
CA GLN A 22 4.34 -24.17 5.67
C GLN A 22 3.41 -23.41 6.63
N ASP A 23 3.67 -23.49 7.94
CA ASP A 23 2.94 -22.73 8.96
C ASP A 23 3.15 -21.21 8.80
N ARG A 24 4.38 -20.78 8.52
CA ARG A 24 4.69 -19.37 8.26
C ARG A 24 3.99 -18.84 7.00
N THR A 25 3.94 -19.63 5.93
CA THR A 25 3.26 -19.25 4.69
C THR A 25 1.75 -19.16 4.87
N ALA A 26 1.16 -20.13 5.59
CA ALA A 26 -0.26 -20.10 5.94
C ALA A 26 -0.62 -18.90 6.82
N GLN A 27 0.24 -18.58 7.79
CA GLN A 27 0.08 -17.42 8.66
C GLN A 27 0.20 -16.10 7.88
N THR A 28 1.16 -16.00 6.96
CA THR A 28 1.34 -14.82 6.09
C THR A 28 0.08 -14.60 5.25
N LYS A 29 -0.38 -15.66 4.57
CA LYS A 29 -1.60 -15.59 3.76
C LYS A 29 -2.82 -15.15 4.57
N ARG A 30 -2.98 -15.68 5.79
CA ARG A 30 -4.09 -15.32 6.69
C ARG A 30 -4.11 -13.82 7.01
N TYR A 31 -2.97 -13.21 7.32
CA TYR A 31 -2.94 -11.79 7.66
C TYR A 31 -3.10 -10.89 6.43
N VAL A 32 -2.62 -11.31 5.27
CA VAL A 32 -2.92 -10.66 3.99
C VAL A 32 -4.43 -10.71 3.69
N ASP A 33 -5.07 -11.87 3.88
CA ASP A 33 -6.52 -11.99 3.69
C ASP A 33 -7.29 -11.06 4.63
N LEU A 34 -6.87 -10.94 5.90
CA LEU A 34 -7.47 -10.00 6.86
C LEU A 34 -7.32 -8.54 6.45
N TYR A 35 -6.18 -8.15 5.87
CA TYR A 35 -6.01 -6.82 5.30
C TYR A 35 -7.06 -6.55 4.21
N PHE A 36 -7.21 -7.46 3.25
CA PHE A 36 -8.16 -7.28 2.15
C PHE A 36 -9.63 -7.35 2.59
N THR A 37 -9.94 -8.08 3.66
CA THR A 37 -11.31 -8.15 4.19
C THR A 37 -11.70 -6.92 5.01
N HIS A 38 -10.84 -6.48 5.94
CA HIS A 38 -11.22 -5.47 6.94
C HIS A 38 -10.68 -4.07 6.64
N PHE A 39 -9.44 -3.97 6.14
CA PHE A 39 -8.83 -2.67 5.88
C PHE A 39 -9.17 -2.16 4.48
N HIS A 40 -8.97 -3.00 3.46
CA HIS A 40 -9.21 -2.63 2.06
C HIS A 40 -10.67 -2.23 1.79
N SER A 41 -11.64 -2.78 2.53
CA SER A 41 -13.05 -2.39 2.40
C SER A 41 -13.30 -0.91 2.72
N HIS A 42 -12.50 -0.32 3.62
CA HIS A 42 -12.55 1.09 4.02
C HIS A 42 -11.49 1.95 3.30
N TRP A 43 -10.34 1.34 2.98
CA TRP A 43 -9.17 1.99 2.40
C TRP A 43 -8.62 1.10 1.27
N PRO A 44 -9.27 1.11 0.09
CA PRO A 44 -8.91 0.26 -1.05
C PRO A 44 -7.65 0.77 -1.75
N ILE A 45 -6.52 0.81 -1.04
CA ILE A 45 -5.26 1.39 -1.53
C ILE A 45 -4.56 0.47 -2.54
N LEU A 46 -4.58 -0.84 -2.27
CA LEU A 46 -3.90 -1.85 -3.09
C LEU A 46 -4.91 -2.62 -3.93
N HIS A 47 -4.57 -2.88 -5.18
CA HIS A 47 -5.44 -3.64 -6.07
C HIS A 47 -5.38 -5.14 -5.74
N ARG A 48 -6.53 -5.73 -5.38
CA ARG A 48 -6.59 -7.08 -4.81
C ARG A 48 -6.16 -8.16 -5.80
N ALA A 49 -6.53 -8.02 -7.07
CA ALA A 49 -6.27 -9.08 -8.06
C ALA A 49 -4.81 -9.17 -8.49
N THR A 50 -4.04 -8.10 -8.34
CA THR A 50 -2.60 -8.06 -8.69
C THR A 50 -1.67 -8.28 -7.51
N PHE A 51 -2.18 -8.22 -6.27
CA PHE A 51 -1.35 -8.40 -5.09
C PHE A 51 -0.89 -9.86 -4.93
N SER A 52 0.43 -10.07 -4.98
CA SER A 52 1.03 -11.40 -4.92
C SER A 52 2.17 -11.43 -3.91
N ILE A 53 2.01 -12.19 -2.82
CA ILE A 53 3.00 -12.32 -1.73
C ILE A 53 4.46 -12.49 -2.22
N PRO A 54 4.77 -13.38 -3.18
CA PRO A 54 6.16 -13.56 -3.64
C PRO A 54 6.70 -12.39 -4.46
N ASP A 55 5.83 -11.59 -5.07
CA ASP A 55 6.21 -10.55 -6.04
C ASP A 55 6.25 -9.16 -5.40
N GLU A 56 5.64 -9.00 -4.22
CA GLU A 56 5.59 -7.72 -3.53
C GLU A 56 6.93 -7.29 -2.91
N PRO A 57 7.27 -5.99 -2.97
CA PRO A 57 8.40 -5.45 -2.22
C PRO A 57 8.30 -5.79 -0.72
N PRO A 58 9.40 -6.20 -0.06
CA PRO A 58 9.36 -6.63 1.34
C PRO A 58 8.74 -5.60 2.29
N LEU A 59 8.96 -4.31 2.04
CA LEU A 59 8.41 -3.23 2.86
C LEU A 59 6.88 -3.13 2.73
N LEU A 60 6.34 -3.30 1.52
CA LEU A 60 4.90 -3.27 1.27
C LEU A 60 4.24 -4.50 1.93
N LEU A 61 4.82 -5.68 1.74
CA LEU A 61 4.33 -6.90 2.38
C LEU A 61 4.34 -6.77 3.91
N GLN A 62 5.40 -6.21 4.50
CA GLN A 62 5.47 -5.95 5.95
C GLN A 62 4.39 -4.98 6.41
N ALA A 63 4.09 -3.93 5.65
CA ALA A 63 3.01 -2.99 5.98
C ALA A 63 1.64 -3.66 5.94
N VAL A 64 1.36 -4.46 4.91
CA VAL A 64 0.12 -5.25 4.78
C VAL A 64 -0.03 -6.23 5.94
N LEU A 65 1.04 -6.95 6.29
CA LEU A 65 1.04 -7.87 7.44
C LEU A 65 0.83 -7.15 8.76
N MET A 66 1.48 -6.01 8.97
CA MET A 66 1.30 -5.18 10.17
C MET A 66 -0.15 -4.76 10.34
N ILE A 67 -0.79 -4.30 9.28
CA ILE A 67 -2.22 -3.91 9.30
C ILE A 67 -3.10 -5.15 9.51
N GLY A 68 -2.85 -6.26 8.80
CA GLY A 68 -3.56 -7.53 8.95
C GLY A 68 -3.49 -8.10 10.38
N LEU A 69 -2.34 -7.98 11.02
CA LEU A 69 -2.13 -8.31 12.43
C LEU A 69 -2.93 -7.38 13.36
N TRP A 70 -2.95 -6.08 13.07
CA TRP A 70 -3.64 -5.07 13.88
C TRP A 70 -5.17 -5.24 13.84
N VAL A 71 -5.73 -5.46 12.65
CA VAL A 71 -7.17 -5.69 12.48
C VAL A 71 -7.62 -7.06 13.00
N SER A 72 -6.68 -7.93 13.35
CA SER A 72 -7.00 -9.16 14.08
C SER A 72 -7.66 -8.83 15.41
N GLU A 73 -8.66 -9.62 15.79
CA GLU A 73 -9.29 -9.53 17.11
C GLU A 73 -8.43 -10.14 18.23
N LYS A 74 -7.27 -10.73 17.90
CA LYS A 74 -6.38 -11.38 18.86
C LYS A 74 -5.40 -10.39 19.47
N ALA A 75 -5.35 -10.33 20.81
CA ALA A 75 -4.42 -9.47 21.54
C ALA A 75 -2.94 -9.74 21.20
N SER A 76 -2.56 -11.02 21.06
CA SER A 76 -1.19 -11.39 20.66
C SER A 76 -0.81 -10.93 19.26
N ALA A 77 -1.76 -10.95 18.31
CA ALA A 77 -1.55 -10.46 16.95
C ALA A 77 -1.40 -8.94 16.93
N ARG A 78 -2.21 -8.21 17.71
CA ARG A 78 -2.07 -6.75 17.87
C ARG A 78 -0.73 -6.36 18.49
N GLN A 79 -0.26 -7.10 19.49
CA GLN A 79 1.07 -6.87 20.05
C GLN A 79 2.17 -7.10 18.99
N ALA A 80 2.07 -8.18 18.21
CA ALA A 80 2.99 -8.42 17.10
C ALA A 80 2.95 -7.31 16.04
N ALA A 81 1.79 -6.69 15.78
CA ALA A 81 1.67 -5.52 14.92
C ALA A 81 2.45 -4.32 15.48
N VAL A 82 2.33 -4.05 16.78
CA VAL A 82 3.09 -2.99 17.46
C VAL A 82 4.60 -3.26 17.37
N ASP A 83 5.02 -4.48 17.64
CA ASP A 83 6.43 -4.87 17.58
C ASP A 83 6.97 -4.73 16.14
N LEU A 84 6.18 -5.10 15.14
CA LEU A 84 6.53 -4.94 13.73
C LEU A 84 6.62 -3.46 13.33
N HIS A 85 5.68 -2.63 13.77
CA HIS A 85 5.73 -1.19 13.57
C HIS A 85 7.01 -0.57 14.16
N GLN A 86 7.36 -0.93 15.40
CA GLN A 86 8.59 -0.47 16.05
C GLN A 86 9.85 -0.90 15.29
N LYS A 87 9.89 -2.16 14.80
CA LYS A 87 10.99 -2.68 13.98
C LYS A 87 11.12 -1.94 12.64
N LEU A 88 10.02 -1.66 11.96
CA LEU A 88 10.03 -0.86 10.72
C LEU A 88 10.52 0.57 10.98
N GLY A 89 10.08 1.19 12.08
CA GLY A 89 10.58 2.49 12.51
C GLY A 89 12.07 2.48 12.85
N LEU A 90 12.58 1.36 13.39
CA LEU A 90 14.01 1.12 13.62
C LEU A 90 14.78 0.95 12.30
N TRP A 91 14.26 0.19 11.33
CA TRP A 91 14.93 -0.07 10.06
C TRP A 91 15.07 1.19 9.19
N GLY A 92 14.08 2.09 9.25
CA GLY A 92 14.21 3.43 8.64
C GLY A 92 15.40 4.25 9.18
N ARG A 93 15.92 3.91 10.38
CA ARG A 93 17.10 4.54 10.99
C ARG A 93 18.42 3.92 10.53
N GLU A 94 18.45 2.61 10.23
CA GLU A 94 19.66 1.87 9.84
C GLU A 94 20.00 2.06 8.34
N GLN A 95 18.98 2.17 7.47
CA GLN A 95 19.14 2.24 6.01
C GLN A 95 19.66 3.60 5.47
N ARG A 96 19.97 4.61 6.30
CA ARG A 96 20.48 5.91 5.82
C ARG A 96 21.99 6.08 6.01
N GLN A 97 22.78 5.77 4.99
CA GLN A 97 24.19 6.18 4.85
C GLN A 97 24.36 7.68 4.48
N ARG A 98 23.57 8.59 5.05
CA ARG A 98 23.77 10.05 4.89
C ARG A 98 23.58 10.73 6.23
N PRO A 99 24.50 11.62 6.68
CA PRO A 99 24.34 12.33 7.94
C PRO A 99 23.23 13.36 7.79
N LEU A 100 22.01 12.94 8.09
CA LEU A 100 20.89 13.84 8.35
C LEU A 100 20.87 14.13 9.86
N PRO A 101 20.47 15.34 10.28
CA PRO A 101 20.31 15.66 11.69
C PRO A 101 19.33 14.69 12.36
N ARG A 102 19.63 14.43 13.64
CA ARG A 102 19.07 13.46 14.62
C ARG A 102 17.54 13.24 14.60
N PRO A 103 17.07 12.12 15.18
CA PRO A 103 16.03 11.26 14.61
C PRO A 103 14.63 11.70 15.03
N GLU A 104 13.79 12.02 14.07
CA GLU A 104 12.35 11.96 14.27
C GLU A 104 11.92 10.53 13.93
N SER A 105 11.16 9.88 14.81
CA SER A 105 10.26 8.79 14.42
C SER A 105 9.60 9.13 13.09
N LEU A 106 9.40 8.17 12.18
CA LEU A 106 8.65 8.36 10.93
C LEU A 106 7.23 8.87 11.24
N SER A 107 7.10 10.18 11.44
CA SER A 107 5.85 10.86 11.71
C SER A 107 5.11 11.04 10.40
N LEU A 108 3.80 11.21 10.50
CA LEU A 108 2.97 11.51 9.33
C LEU A 108 3.50 12.76 8.59
N SER A 109 3.92 13.79 9.32
CA SER A 109 4.47 15.03 8.74
C SER A 109 5.80 14.78 8.01
N SER A 110 6.68 13.93 8.52
CA SER A 110 7.92 13.54 7.83
C SER A 110 7.65 12.71 6.58
N LEU A 111 6.68 11.80 6.61
CA LEU A 111 6.26 11.04 5.43
C LEU A 111 5.67 11.97 4.36
N VAL A 112 4.72 12.83 4.75
CA VAL A 112 4.13 13.84 3.85
C VAL A 112 5.22 14.70 3.22
N ARG A 113 6.17 15.19 4.01
CA ARG A 113 7.29 16.00 3.49
C ARG A 113 8.13 15.24 2.46
N VAL A 114 8.38 13.95 2.68
CA VAL A 114 9.10 13.11 1.72
C VAL A 114 8.27 12.95 0.45
N CYS A 115 7.01 12.55 0.55
CA CYS A 115 6.11 12.36 -0.60
C CYS A 115 6.03 13.62 -1.48
N LEU A 116 5.91 14.79 -0.86
CA LEU A 116 5.85 16.07 -1.57
C LEU A 116 7.19 16.45 -2.19
N ARG A 117 8.31 16.18 -1.51
CA ARG A 117 9.65 16.41 -2.09
C ARG A 117 9.92 15.50 -3.29
N THR A 118 9.38 14.28 -3.28
CA THR A 118 9.53 13.31 -4.36
C THR A 118 8.45 13.41 -5.43
N ASN A 119 7.52 14.39 -5.34
CA ASN A 119 6.40 14.58 -6.27
C ASN A 119 5.60 13.30 -6.57
N VAL A 120 5.41 12.43 -5.58
CA VAL A 120 4.69 11.16 -5.81
C VAL A 120 3.18 11.37 -6.03
N PHE A 121 2.66 12.54 -5.65
CA PHE A 121 1.26 12.97 -5.84
C PHE A 121 1.08 13.95 -7.00
N TYR A 122 1.96 13.89 -7.99
CA TYR A 122 1.88 14.67 -9.23
C TYR A 122 1.76 13.73 -10.42
N TYR A 123 0.68 13.83 -11.19
CA TYR A 123 0.33 12.86 -12.23
C TYR A 123 1.44 12.59 -13.27
N PRO A 124 2.11 13.61 -13.84
CA PRO A 124 3.25 13.37 -14.75
C PRO A 124 4.39 12.58 -14.10
N SER A 125 4.76 12.88 -12.85
CA SER A 125 5.78 12.11 -12.12
C SER A 125 5.33 10.70 -11.71
N MET A 126 4.02 10.41 -11.69
CA MET A 126 3.55 9.03 -11.60
C MET A 126 3.83 8.28 -12.90
N LEU A 127 3.49 8.89 -14.05
CA LEU A 127 3.66 8.26 -15.37
C LEU A 127 5.12 8.00 -15.74
N GLU A 128 6.04 8.89 -15.33
CA GLU A 128 7.48 8.71 -15.56
C GLU A 128 8.02 7.38 -15.00
N ARG A 129 7.39 6.83 -13.96
CA ARG A 129 7.78 5.55 -13.35
C ARG A 129 7.44 4.34 -14.23
N TYR A 130 6.61 4.52 -15.25
CA TYR A 130 6.14 3.44 -16.12
C TYR A 130 6.57 3.62 -17.58
N HIS A 131 7.62 4.42 -17.85
CA HIS A 131 8.08 4.70 -19.22
C HIS A 131 8.47 3.45 -20.02
N ASP A 132 8.93 2.39 -19.34
CA ASP A 132 9.34 1.11 -19.94
C ASP A 132 8.27 0.00 -19.80
N VAL A 133 7.03 0.33 -19.40
CA VAL A 133 5.96 -0.65 -19.17
C VAL A 133 4.93 -0.60 -20.29
N ASP A 134 4.81 -1.69 -21.05
CA ASP A 134 3.87 -1.76 -22.19
C ASP A 134 2.43 -2.13 -21.79
N SER A 135 2.20 -2.55 -20.54
CA SER A 135 0.88 -2.95 -20.06
C SER A 135 0.05 -1.75 -19.58
N MET A 136 -0.96 -1.38 -20.37
CA MET A 136 -1.93 -0.33 -20.02
C MET A 136 -2.61 -0.60 -18.66
N ALA A 137 -2.94 -1.86 -18.37
CA ALA A 137 -3.54 -2.25 -17.10
C ALA A 137 -2.56 -2.03 -15.93
N CYS A 138 -1.28 -2.39 -16.09
CA CYS A 138 -0.26 -2.17 -15.07
C CYS A 138 -0.03 -0.67 -14.78
N ILE A 139 0.06 0.14 -15.85
CA ILE A 139 0.18 1.60 -15.71
C ILE A 139 -1.04 2.16 -14.96
N TRP A 140 -2.25 1.80 -15.38
CA TRP A 140 -3.48 2.31 -14.77
C TRP A 140 -3.57 1.90 -13.29
N ILE A 141 -3.36 0.61 -12.97
CA ILE A 141 -3.37 0.13 -11.57
C ILE A 141 -2.38 0.92 -10.73
N GLY A 142 -1.13 1.06 -11.21
CA GLY A 142 -0.09 1.72 -10.45
C GLY A 142 -0.36 3.21 -10.18
N VAL A 143 -0.91 3.93 -11.16
CA VAL A 143 -1.35 5.32 -10.99
C VAL A 143 -2.53 5.40 -10.02
N GLU A 144 -3.49 4.49 -10.15
CA GLU A 144 -4.68 4.43 -9.31
C GLU A 144 -4.34 4.08 -7.84
N GLU A 145 -3.44 3.12 -7.59
CA GLU A 145 -2.89 2.80 -6.26
C GLU A 145 -2.24 4.03 -5.61
N MET A 146 -1.42 4.76 -6.38
CA MET A 146 -0.77 5.98 -5.92
C MET A 146 -1.79 7.09 -5.59
N GLY A 147 -2.81 7.24 -6.43
CA GLY A 147 -3.87 8.22 -6.23
C GLY A 147 -4.73 7.91 -5.01
N ARG A 148 -5.08 6.64 -4.80
CA ARG A 148 -5.82 6.16 -3.63
C ARG A 148 -5.00 6.27 -2.34
N LEU A 149 -3.69 6.00 -2.40
CA LEU A 149 -2.76 6.25 -1.29
C LEU A 149 -2.71 7.74 -0.92
N GLY A 150 -2.57 8.63 -1.90
CA GLY A 150 -2.54 10.08 -1.66
C GLY A 150 -3.82 10.59 -1.02
N LEU A 151 -4.97 10.11 -1.49
CA LEU A 151 -6.26 10.45 -0.91
C LEU A 151 -6.44 9.85 0.50
N ALA A 152 -5.94 8.64 0.72
CA ALA A 152 -5.96 8.01 2.04
C ALA A 152 -5.14 8.82 3.05
N MET A 153 -3.93 9.23 2.66
CA MET A 153 -3.07 10.09 3.46
C MET A 153 -3.70 11.46 3.74
N TYR A 154 -4.37 12.06 2.75
CA TYR A 154 -5.10 13.31 2.93
C TYR A 154 -6.20 13.18 3.98
N LYS A 155 -7.01 12.12 3.91
CA LYS A 155 -8.07 11.87 4.92
C LYS A 155 -7.50 11.74 6.33
N VAL A 156 -6.39 11.01 6.50
CA VAL A 156 -5.70 10.91 7.81
C VAL A 156 -5.18 12.28 8.28
N CYS A 157 -4.62 13.08 7.37
CA CYS A 157 -4.21 14.46 7.67
C CYS A 157 -5.40 15.33 8.07
N SER A 158 -6.53 15.21 7.38
CA SER A 158 -7.76 15.97 7.66
C SER A 158 -8.36 15.62 9.02
N LEU A 159 -8.42 14.33 9.37
CA LEU A 159 -8.90 13.88 10.69
C LEU A 159 -8.06 14.45 11.85
N ARG A 160 -6.74 14.55 11.68
CA ARG A 160 -5.86 15.17 12.68
C ARG A 160 -6.09 16.68 12.81
N ARG A 161 -6.35 17.37 11.71
CA ARG A 161 -6.65 18.82 11.70
C ARG A 161 -7.97 19.14 12.38
N SER A 162 -8.96 18.27 12.25
CA SER A 162 -10.29 18.43 12.88
C SER A 162 -10.24 18.27 14.42
N GLY A 163 -9.28 17.50 14.93
CA GLY A 163 -9.19 17.12 16.35
C GLY A 163 -8.31 17.99 17.25
N ASN A 164 -7.49 18.92 16.73
CA ASN A 164 -6.52 19.67 17.55
C ASN A 164 -6.39 21.14 17.08
N SER A 165 -6.55 22.08 18.01
CA SER A 165 -6.44 23.54 17.80
C SER A 165 -5.03 24.10 17.96
N ASP A 166 -4.04 23.32 18.42
CA ASP A 166 -2.73 23.91 18.82
C ASP A 166 -1.51 22.99 18.56
N ASP A 167 -1.61 22.05 17.62
CA ASP A 167 -0.47 21.16 17.35
C ASP A 167 0.52 21.79 16.37
N ILE A 168 1.70 22.14 16.88
CA ILE A 168 2.91 22.59 16.14
C ILE A 168 3.52 21.39 15.38
N GLU A 169 2.70 20.55 14.74
CA GLU A 169 3.16 19.30 14.12
C GLU A 169 3.23 19.41 12.59
N GLY A 170 4.01 20.38 12.10
CA GLY A 170 4.49 20.42 10.73
C GLY A 170 3.42 20.51 9.62
N ARG A 171 3.90 20.64 8.37
CA ARG A 171 3.03 20.73 7.20
C ARG A 171 2.36 19.37 6.94
N LEU A 172 1.05 19.29 7.15
CA LEU A 172 0.20 18.16 6.74
C LEU A 172 -0.26 18.31 5.28
N LEU A 173 -0.66 17.19 4.68
CA LEU A 173 -1.08 17.11 3.27
C LEU A 173 -2.41 17.87 3.05
N GLN A 174 -2.47 18.70 2.01
CA GLN A 174 -3.67 19.45 1.62
C GLN A 174 -4.23 18.92 0.29
N LEU A 175 -5.49 19.24 -0.04
CA LEU A 175 -6.07 18.87 -1.34
C LEU A 175 -5.29 19.49 -2.51
N SER A 176 -4.78 20.71 -2.36
CA SER A 176 -3.95 21.38 -3.37
C SER A 176 -2.64 20.64 -3.66
N ASP A 177 -2.19 19.77 -2.75
CA ASP A 177 -1.00 18.95 -2.98
C ASP A 177 -1.29 17.71 -3.85
N LEU A 178 -2.56 17.34 -4.05
CA LEU A 178 -2.99 16.19 -4.85
C LEU A 178 -3.26 16.62 -6.31
N GLN A 179 -2.21 16.62 -7.12
CA GLN A 179 -2.23 17.09 -8.50
C GLN A 179 -2.37 15.93 -9.49
N TYR A 180 -3.51 15.26 -9.42
CA TYR A 180 -3.91 14.14 -10.29
C TYR A 180 -5.43 14.02 -10.33
N PRO A 181 -6.01 13.30 -11.32
CA PRO A 181 -7.45 13.09 -11.42
C PRO A 181 -8.04 12.36 -10.21
N VAL A 182 -9.35 12.51 -9.99
CA VAL A 182 -10.07 11.71 -8.98
C VAL A 182 -9.94 10.21 -9.33
N PRO A 183 -9.65 9.32 -8.37
CA PRO A 183 -9.60 7.87 -8.62
C PRO A 183 -10.90 7.36 -9.26
N ASP A 184 -10.75 6.41 -10.16
CA ASP A 184 -11.83 5.83 -10.95
C ASP A 184 -12.81 4.98 -10.11
N SER A 185 -13.93 4.58 -10.73
CA SER A 185 -15.00 3.86 -10.04
C SER A 185 -14.54 2.52 -9.43
N ARG A 186 -15.21 2.09 -8.35
CA ARG A 186 -14.99 0.76 -7.73
C ARG A 186 -15.17 -0.40 -8.71
N LEU A 187 -15.94 -0.23 -9.79
CA LEU A 187 -16.15 -1.30 -10.78
C LEU A 187 -14.88 -1.67 -11.53
N LEU A 188 -14.09 -0.67 -11.94
CA LEU A 188 -12.77 -0.90 -12.54
C LEU A 188 -11.81 -1.47 -11.50
N TRP A 189 -11.85 -0.92 -10.29
CA TRP A 189 -10.92 -1.29 -9.22
C TRP A 189 -11.11 -2.69 -8.66
N ASP A 190 -12.34 -3.20 -8.65
CA ASP A 190 -12.65 -4.53 -8.11
C ASP A 190 -12.55 -5.63 -9.19
N ALA A 191 -12.00 -5.32 -10.37
CA ALA A 191 -11.76 -6.28 -11.44
C ALA A 191 -10.95 -7.47 -10.91
N LYS A 192 -11.37 -8.69 -11.25
CA LYS A 192 -10.82 -9.93 -10.67
C LYS A 192 -9.60 -10.45 -11.41
N SER A 193 -9.29 -9.87 -12.57
CA SER A 193 -8.16 -10.26 -13.39
C SER A 193 -7.70 -9.12 -14.30
N ASP A 194 -6.44 -9.18 -14.72
CA ASP A 194 -5.87 -8.24 -15.70
C ASP A 194 -6.62 -8.24 -17.03
N LEU A 195 -7.15 -9.40 -17.45
CA LEU A 195 -7.94 -9.53 -18.68
C LEU A 195 -9.27 -8.78 -18.57
N GLU A 196 -10.00 -8.98 -17.47
CA GLU A 196 -11.25 -8.28 -17.18
C GLU A 196 -11.01 -6.76 -17.10
N LEU A 197 -9.99 -6.34 -16.36
CA LEU A 197 -9.64 -4.93 -16.26
C LEU A 197 -9.30 -4.33 -17.62
N SER A 198 -8.50 -5.02 -18.43
CA SER A 198 -8.14 -4.55 -19.78
C SER A 198 -9.36 -4.38 -20.67
N GLN A 199 -10.34 -5.30 -20.59
CA GLN A 199 -11.60 -5.21 -21.33
C GLN A 199 -12.44 -4.01 -20.86
N LEU A 200 -12.55 -3.80 -19.55
CA LEU A 200 -13.28 -2.66 -18.98
C LEU A 200 -12.63 -1.33 -19.37
N LEU A 201 -11.30 -1.23 -19.28
CA LEU A 201 -10.55 -0.05 -19.68
C LEU A 201 -10.73 0.28 -21.18
N GLN A 202 -10.80 -0.74 -22.04
CA GLN A 202 -11.09 -0.54 -23.48
C GLN A 202 -12.52 -0.05 -23.72
N LEU A 203 -13.49 -0.56 -22.96
CA LEU A 203 -14.89 -0.16 -23.06
C LEU A 203 -15.10 1.29 -22.60
N GLU A 204 -14.43 1.68 -21.51
CA GLU A 204 -14.56 3.00 -20.88
C GLU A 204 -13.70 4.06 -21.57
N ALA A 205 -12.59 3.68 -22.21
CA ALA A 205 -11.86 4.57 -23.12
C ALA A 205 -12.73 5.08 -24.29
N GLY A 206 -13.82 4.37 -24.64
CA GLY A 206 -14.82 4.80 -25.63
C GLY A 206 -15.93 5.70 -25.08
N ARG A 207 -16.03 5.87 -23.75
CA ARG A 207 -17.03 6.71 -23.08
C ARG A 207 -16.33 7.71 -22.17
N GLU A 208 -16.02 8.89 -22.68
CA GLU A 208 -15.65 10.08 -21.88
C GLU A 208 -14.81 9.78 -20.62
N ARG A 209 -13.73 9.00 -20.76
CA ARG A 209 -12.74 8.90 -19.70
C ARG A 209 -12.25 10.33 -19.48
N LEU A 210 -12.57 10.93 -18.33
CA LEU A 210 -12.14 12.28 -17.98
C LEU A 210 -10.64 12.34 -18.29
N ASP A 211 -10.26 13.16 -19.27
CA ASP A 211 -8.89 13.13 -19.76
C ASP A 211 -8.00 13.45 -18.56
N ALA A 212 -7.14 12.51 -18.18
CA ALA A 212 -6.25 12.69 -17.05
C ALA A 212 -5.28 13.88 -17.28
N ARG A 213 -5.13 14.30 -18.56
CA ARG A 213 -4.40 15.49 -18.98
C ARG A 213 -5.18 16.78 -18.78
N ASP A 214 -6.50 16.71 -18.62
CA ASP A 214 -7.33 17.86 -18.29
C ASP A 214 -7.23 18.17 -16.79
N MET A 215 -6.51 19.25 -16.49
CA MET A 215 -6.30 19.74 -15.12
C MET A 215 -7.62 20.12 -14.43
N ALA A 216 -8.70 20.37 -15.19
CA ALA A 216 -10.02 20.64 -14.61
C ALA A 216 -10.58 19.45 -13.83
N ASN A 217 -10.10 18.23 -14.11
CA ASN A 217 -10.53 17.00 -13.44
C ASN A 217 -9.65 16.62 -12.24
N TRP A 218 -8.64 17.43 -11.92
CA TRP A 218 -7.71 17.12 -10.84
C TRP A 218 -8.30 17.39 -9.47
N ILE A 219 -7.95 16.55 -8.49
CA ILE A 219 -8.39 16.69 -7.09
C ILE A 219 -8.05 18.07 -6.53
N SER A 220 -6.85 18.58 -6.82
CA SER A 220 -6.42 19.93 -6.43
C SER A 220 -7.33 21.06 -6.92
N VAL A 221 -8.06 20.86 -8.02
CA VAL A 221 -8.97 21.85 -8.63
C VAL A 221 -10.43 21.57 -8.25
N CYS A 222 -10.86 20.31 -8.28
CA CYS A 222 -12.23 19.90 -7.91
C CYS A 222 -12.49 19.87 -6.39
N GLY A 223 -11.44 19.91 -5.57
CA GLY A 223 -11.53 19.78 -4.11
C GLY A 223 -12.51 20.77 -3.46
N THR A 224 -12.62 21.98 -3.99
CA THR A 224 -13.55 23.03 -3.54
C THR A 224 -15.03 22.66 -3.70
N VAL A 225 -15.38 21.77 -4.63
CA VAL A 225 -16.77 21.32 -4.87
C VAL A 225 -17.15 20.15 -3.95
N LEU A 226 -16.16 19.42 -3.41
CA LEU A 226 -16.35 18.15 -2.70
C LEU A 226 -16.27 18.26 -1.17
N GLU A 227 -15.75 19.38 -0.62
CA GLU A 227 -15.81 19.65 0.83
C GLU A 227 -17.25 19.89 1.34
N SER A 228 -18.20 20.18 0.43
CA SER A 228 -19.62 20.35 0.77
C SER A 228 -20.42 19.04 0.79
N GLY A 229 -19.84 17.92 0.35
CA GLY A 229 -20.52 16.63 0.20
C GLY A 229 -19.79 15.52 0.97
N SER A 230 -19.96 15.49 2.28
CA SER A 230 -19.30 14.57 3.23
C SER A 230 -19.48 13.06 2.93
N GLU A 231 -20.34 12.68 1.97
CA GLU A 231 -20.74 11.29 1.72
C GLU A 231 -20.12 10.68 0.45
N ARG A 232 -19.43 11.48 -0.38
CA ARG A 232 -18.92 10.99 -1.68
C ARG A 232 -17.55 10.31 -1.61
N TRP A 233 -16.91 10.31 -0.45
CA TRP A 233 -15.57 9.78 -0.24
C TRP A 233 -15.55 8.35 0.30
N SER A 234 -16.61 7.56 0.17
CA SER A 234 -16.48 6.11 0.26
C SER A 234 -15.67 5.63 -0.95
N LEU A 235 -14.35 5.79 -0.85
CA LEU A 235 -13.36 5.01 -1.60
C LEU A 235 -13.84 3.57 -1.64
#